data_AF-A0A958E363-F1
#
_entry.id   AF-A0A958E363-F1
#
_cell.length_a   1.000
_cell.length_b   1.000
_cell.length_c   1.000
_cell.angle_alpha   90.00
_cell.angle_beta   90.00
_cell.angle_gamma   90.00
#
_symmetry.space_group_name_H-M   'P 1'
#
loop_
_entity.id
_entity.type
_entity.pdbx_description
1 polymer ?
#
loop_
_entity_poly.entity_id
_entity_poly.type
_entity_poly.pdbx_seq_one_letter_code
_entity_poly.pdbx_strand_id
1 'polypeptide(L)'
;MASAQTGKMDQRARYLQARKQCMKQDWQSAITVYREILQDDPSGDYADDAQFWLAFSLEKLPEEREAAFDAYQHLREQYPNSNWADDGLLNQVMLAEALARSGNAKYHRFLVEQLGSRYDDVRHQAALALGRLGDPAALPVLRELVAQDAFVEIADKLVKKLEDSTPKNSQLKTLSSDSRATQNFQKISIESEEALSAISQNSGISFETRRYEQYRTMLKTDDSWNFDELIDFGMWHILAPEQFQKYFSLTTRSDREKWLDNYWKSIDPSPATAKNEARDAFEARVRFARSHFYEYWDNLETKYLQDQYIRSGSPHAPWDARGELYIKFGEPDYRSNIAWHTENWQYTRHNLDLMVKQYVTNIYGNAITATTISNRQMQRRFDRQLDKERMEARYIYTPMFDFANDDAWNELNGVKFDESLNGNLVRIEYSLPEKEVRTDAKGNFSYSRTYVLFDDDMQEIRRESASFDQQSTGLSNNRVGEVLTMQLQPGKYKLLMRIEVPHLQKLGKYQFDITVGF
;
A
#
# COMPACT_ATOMS: atom_id res chain seq x y z
N MET A 1 -29.37 -4.42 -21.32
CA MET A 1 -27.94 -4.42 -20.96
C MET A 1 -27.60 -3.29 -19.97
N ALA A 2 -28.39 -3.10 -18.90
CA ALA A 2 -28.18 -2.01 -17.93
C ALA A 2 -28.02 -2.50 -16.47
N SER A 3 -28.03 -3.82 -16.21
CA SER A 3 -27.92 -4.37 -14.85
C SER A 3 -26.53 -4.93 -14.50
N ALA A 4 -25.56 -4.89 -15.43
CA ALA A 4 -24.22 -5.44 -15.21
C ALA A 4 -23.19 -4.40 -14.74
N GLN A 5 -23.46 -3.10 -14.89
CA GLN A 5 -22.53 -2.02 -14.50
C GLN A 5 -22.69 -1.59 -13.03
N THR A 6 -23.86 -1.79 -12.42
CA THR A 6 -24.11 -1.41 -11.02
C THR A 6 -23.46 -2.36 -10.00
N GLY A 7 -23.17 -3.61 -10.36
CA GLY A 7 -22.51 -4.60 -9.49
C GLY A 7 -20.99 -4.42 -9.36
N LYS A 8 -20.29 -4.00 -10.43
CA LYS A 8 -18.83 -3.84 -10.41
C LYS A 8 -18.34 -2.68 -9.55
N MET A 9 -19.16 -1.65 -9.33
CA MET A 9 -18.79 -0.51 -8.47
C MET A 9 -18.84 -0.85 -6.97
N ASP A 10 -19.64 -1.83 -6.55
CA ASP A 10 -19.79 -2.19 -5.12
C ASP A 10 -18.66 -3.10 -4.61
N GLN A 11 -18.22 -4.06 -5.41
CA GLN A 11 -17.15 -5.00 -5.05
C GLN A 11 -15.81 -4.30 -4.78
N ARG A 12 -15.43 -3.36 -5.65
CA ARG A 12 -14.20 -2.55 -5.47
C ARG A 12 -14.25 -1.77 -4.17
N ALA A 13 -15.38 -1.12 -3.88
CA ALA A 13 -15.53 -0.32 -2.66
C ALA A 13 -15.38 -1.20 -1.40
N ARG A 14 -15.99 -2.39 -1.40
CA ARG A 14 -15.86 -3.38 -0.32
C ARG A 14 -14.44 -3.92 -0.18
N TYR A 15 -13.78 -4.26 -1.29
CA TYR A 15 -12.39 -4.72 -1.26
C TYR A 15 -11.45 -3.64 -0.69
N LEU A 16 -11.58 -2.39 -1.15
CA LEU A 16 -10.80 -1.26 -0.63
C LEU A 16 -11.10 -0.99 0.85
N GLN A 17 -12.34 -1.19 1.29
CA GLN A 17 -12.73 -1.12 2.71
C GLN A 17 -12.04 -2.22 3.55
N ALA A 18 -12.02 -3.46 3.06
CA ALA A 18 -11.36 -4.57 3.74
C ALA A 18 -9.84 -4.35 3.82
N ARG A 19 -9.22 -3.92 2.71
CA ARG A 19 -7.81 -3.53 2.66
C ARG A 19 -7.50 -2.47 3.69
N LYS A 20 -8.36 -1.45 3.79
CA LYS A 20 -8.29 -0.40 4.81
C LYS A 20 -8.29 -0.98 6.23
N GLN A 21 -9.11 -1.99 6.52
CA GLN A 21 -9.15 -2.64 7.83
C GLN A 21 -7.86 -3.41 8.12
N CYS A 22 -7.27 -4.12 7.14
CA CYS A 22 -5.95 -4.75 7.28
C CYS A 22 -4.88 -3.72 7.70
N MET A 23 -4.91 -2.52 7.13
CA MET A 23 -3.89 -1.50 7.44
C MET A 23 -3.96 -1.01 8.88
N LYS A 24 -5.19 -0.88 9.39
CA LYS A 24 -5.46 -0.53 10.80
C LYS A 24 -5.09 -1.67 11.76
N GLN A 25 -4.67 -2.82 11.22
CA GLN A 25 -4.54 -4.07 11.96
C GLN A 25 -5.86 -4.51 12.60
N ASP A 26 -6.99 -4.01 12.07
CA ASP A 26 -8.33 -4.46 12.41
C ASP A 26 -8.64 -5.70 11.56
N TRP A 27 -7.92 -6.78 11.87
CA TRP A 27 -7.96 -8.03 11.13
C TRP A 27 -9.37 -8.63 11.13
N GLN A 28 -10.08 -8.53 12.25
CA GLN A 28 -11.42 -9.10 12.39
C GLN A 28 -12.44 -8.44 11.46
N SER A 29 -12.41 -7.10 11.37
CA SER A 29 -13.28 -6.39 10.44
C SER A 29 -12.89 -6.71 8.99
N ALA A 30 -11.59 -6.76 8.69
CA ALA A 30 -11.09 -7.12 7.35
C ALA A 30 -11.56 -8.51 6.91
N ILE A 31 -11.42 -9.50 7.80
CA ILE A 31 -11.87 -10.89 7.60
C ILE A 31 -13.36 -10.93 7.26
N THR A 32 -14.17 -10.17 8.00
CA THR A 32 -15.63 -10.10 7.77
C THR A 32 -15.93 -9.63 6.36
N VAL A 33 -15.34 -8.51 5.94
CA VAL A 33 -15.61 -7.93 4.62
C VAL A 33 -15.07 -8.82 3.49
N TYR A 34 -13.89 -9.43 3.64
CA TYR A 34 -13.40 -10.36 2.61
C TYR A 34 -14.27 -11.60 2.47
N ARG A 35 -14.76 -12.16 3.57
CA ARG A 35 -15.71 -13.29 3.53
C ARG A 35 -17.00 -12.89 2.81
N GLU A 36 -17.52 -11.69 3.05
CA GLU A 36 -18.71 -11.19 2.33
C GLU A 36 -18.44 -11.05 0.81
N ILE A 37 -17.28 -10.50 0.41
CA ILE A 37 -16.90 -10.39 -1.01
C ILE A 37 -16.88 -11.78 -1.67
N LEU A 38 -16.22 -12.74 -1.02
CA LEU A 38 -16.05 -14.10 -1.53
C LEU A 38 -17.36 -14.89 -1.54
N GLN A 39 -18.26 -14.63 -0.59
CA GLN A 39 -19.58 -15.25 -0.54
C GLN A 39 -20.49 -14.73 -1.65
N ASP A 40 -20.47 -13.42 -1.89
CA ASP A 40 -21.36 -12.78 -2.85
C ASP A 40 -20.96 -13.05 -4.30
N ASP A 41 -19.66 -13.08 -4.58
CA ASP A 41 -19.15 -13.34 -5.92
C ASP A 41 -17.72 -13.92 -5.88
N PRO A 42 -17.61 -15.26 -5.72
CA PRO A 42 -16.33 -15.97 -5.66
C PRO A 42 -15.56 -15.97 -6.99
N SER A 43 -16.16 -15.50 -8.08
CA SER A 43 -15.55 -15.36 -9.40
C SER A 43 -15.25 -13.90 -9.78
N GLY A 44 -15.45 -12.97 -8.84
CA GLY A 44 -15.39 -11.54 -9.09
C GLY A 44 -14.00 -11.01 -9.36
N ASP A 45 -13.96 -9.77 -9.85
CA ASP A 45 -12.74 -9.05 -10.22
C ASP A 45 -11.78 -8.78 -9.02
N TYR A 46 -12.11 -9.22 -7.80
CA TYR A 46 -11.27 -9.08 -6.60
C TYR A 46 -11.25 -10.36 -5.76
N ALA A 47 -11.79 -11.48 -6.27
CA ALA A 47 -12.02 -12.67 -5.45
C ALA A 47 -10.70 -13.36 -5.03
N ASP A 48 -9.74 -13.50 -5.93
CA ASP A 48 -8.44 -14.09 -5.60
C ASP A 48 -7.63 -13.18 -4.66
N ASP A 49 -7.62 -11.87 -4.90
CA ASP A 49 -7.02 -10.90 -3.96
C ASP A 49 -7.66 -10.97 -2.58
N ALA A 50 -9.00 -10.96 -2.53
CA ALA A 50 -9.76 -11.05 -1.28
C ALA A 50 -9.45 -12.36 -0.55
N GLN A 51 -9.26 -13.46 -1.28
CA GLN A 51 -8.88 -14.75 -0.70
C GLN A 51 -7.47 -14.71 -0.10
N PHE A 52 -6.49 -14.12 -0.79
CA PHE A 52 -5.14 -13.93 -0.25
C PHE A 52 -5.15 -13.04 1.00
N TRP A 53 -5.82 -11.88 0.93
CA TRP A 53 -5.86 -10.94 2.05
C TRP A 53 -6.71 -11.43 3.22
N LEU A 54 -7.71 -12.28 2.98
CA LEU A 54 -8.40 -13.03 4.03
C LEU A 54 -7.43 -13.95 4.76
N ALA A 55 -6.68 -14.78 4.03
CA ALA A 55 -5.69 -15.69 4.61
C ALA A 55 -4.62 -14.93 5.41
N PHE A 56 -4.10 -13.83 4.84
CA PHE A 56 -3.16 -12.95 5.51
C PHE A 56 -3.73 -12.31 6.77
N SER A 57 -5.00 -11.89 6.77
CA SER A 57 -5.63 -11.29 7.95
C SER A 57 -5.85 -12.32 9.05
N LEU A 58 -6.27 -13.54 8.70
CA LEU A 58 -6.41 -14.66 9.63
C LEU A 58 -5.07 -15.02 10.27
N GLU A 59 -3.99 -14.99 9.50
CA GLU A 59 -2.63 -15.28 9.99
C GLU A 59 -2.21 -14.35 11.13
N LYS A 60 -2.69 -13.11 11.14
CA LYS A 60 -2.37 -12.13 12.20
C LYS A 60 -3.09 -12.39 13.52
N LEU A 61 -4.07 -13.31 13.53
CA LEU A 61 -4.80 -13.73 14.72
C LEU A 61 -4.31 -15.12 15.16
N PRO A 62 -3.64 -15.26 16.32
CA PRO A 62 -3.08 -16.54 16.78
C PRO A 62 -4.09 -17.69 16.84
N GLU A 63 -5.34 -17.39 17.19
CA GLU A 63 -6.46 -18.32 17.29
C GLU A 63 -6.99 -18.77 15.92
N GLU A 64 -6.76 -18.00 14.85
CA GLU A 64 -7.23 -18.29 13.49
C GLU A 64 -6.14 -18.90 12.60
N ARG A 65 -4.99 -19.31 13.14
CA ARG A 65 -3.89 -19.85 12.32
C ARG A 65 -4.27 -21.07 11.49
N GLU A 66 -5.14 -21.94 12.00
CA GLU A 66 -5.65 -23.06 11.20
C GLU A 66 -6.49 -22.56 10.03
N ALA A 67 -7.38 -21.60 10.26
CA ALA A 67 -8.21 -20.98 9.22
C ALA A 67 -7.34 -20.22 8.20
N ALA A 68 -6.26 -19.58 8.63
CA ALA A 68 -5.29 -18.93 7.75
C ALA A 68 -4.62 -19.94 6.81
N PHE A 69 -4.18 -21.06 7.36
CA PHE A 69 -3.59 -22.16 6.58
C PHE A 69 -4.58 -22.68 5.52
N ASP A 70 -5.83 -22.92 5.92
CA ASP A 70 -6.88 -23.41 5.03
C ASP A 70 -7.27 -22.36 3.97
N ALA A 71 -7.24 -21.07 4.31
CA ALA A 71 -7.50 -19.98 3.37
C ALA A 71 -6.41 -19.83 2.30
N TYR A 72 -5.13 -20.00 2.65
CA TYR A 72 -4.04 -20.07 1.66
C TYR A 72 -4.13 -21.34 0.80
N GLN A 73 -4.59 -22.46 1.36
CA GLN A 73 -4.88 -23.66 0.57
C GLN A 73 -5.98 -23.39 -0.45
N HIS A 74 -7.07 -22.76 -0.01
CA HIS A 74 -8.22 -22.43 -0.87
C HIS A 74 -7.83 -21.48 -2.00
N LEU A 75 -6.95 -20.51 -1.74
CA LEU A 75 -6.38 -19.64 -2.78
C LEU A 75 -5.78 -20.46 -3.93
N ARG A 76 -4.94 -21.44 -3.60
CA ARG A 76 -4.25 -22.28 -4.59
C ARG A 76 -5.17 -23.26 -5.31
N GLU A 77 -6.23 -23.71 -4.64
CA GLU A 77 -7.19 -24.67 -5.21
C GLU A 77 -8.22 -23.98 -6.12
N GLN A 78 -8.77 -22.83 -5.70
CA GLN A 78 -9.81 -22.12 -6.45
C GLN A 78 -9.24 -21.13 -7.47
N TYR A 79 -8.08 -20.54 -7.17
CA TYR A 79 -7.43 -19.54 -8.01
C TYR A 79 -6.00 -19.99 -8.36
N PRO A 80 -5.82 -21.15 -9.02
CA PRO A 80 -4.49 -21.71 -9.30
C PRO A 80 -3.64 -20.81 -10.23
N ASN A 81 -4.29 -19.92 -10.99
CA ASN A 81 -3.64 -18.95 -11.86
C ASN A 81 -3.46 -17.57 -11.19
N SER A 82 -3.80 -17.43 -9.91
CA SER A 82 -3.57 -16.19 -9.18
C SER A 82 -2.09 -16.02 -8.92
N ASN A 83 -1.59 -14.80 -9.09
CA ASN A 83 -0.19 -14.50 -8.81
C ASN A 83 0.13 -14.56 -7.31
N TRP A 84 -0.89 -14.52 -6.47
CA TRP A 84 -0.78 -14.72 -5.03
C TRP A 84 -0.62 -16.20 -4.63
N ALA A 85 -0.75 -17.16 -5.55
CA ALA A 85 -0.72 -18.58 -5.21
C ALA A 85 0.65 -19.04 -4.69
N ASP A 86 1.73 -18.56 -5.30
CA ASP A 86 3.10 -18.82 -4.85
C ASP A 86 3.36 -18.10 -3.50
N ASP A 87 2.85 -16.87 -3.36
CA ASP A 87 2.87 -16.07 -2.12
C ASP A 87 2.20 -16.79 -0.94
N GLY A 88 0.99 -17.28 -1.19
CA GLY A 88 0.22 -18.05 -0.24
C GLY A 88 0.91 -19.36 0.17
N LEU A 89 1.63 -20.03 -0.75
CA LEU A 89 2.33 -21.27 -0.43
C LEU A 89 3.45 -21.09 0.59
N LEU A 90 4.29 -20.05 0.46
CA LEU A 90 5.34 -19.83 1.46
C LEU A 90 4.74 -19.47 2.82
N ASN A 91 3.73 -18.57 2.84
CA ASN A 91 3.06 -18.20 4.09
C ASN A 91 2.41 -19.43 4.75
N GLN A 92 1.85 -20.33 3.94
CA GLN A 92 1.31 -21.61 4.39
C GLN A 92 2.39 -22.52 5.01
N VAL A 93 3.61 -22.58 4.46
CA VAL A 93 4.75 -23.31 5.07
C VAL A 93 5.17 -22.71 6.41
N MET A 94 5.25 -21.39 6.50
CA MET A 94 5.59 -20.70 7.76
C MET A 94 4.55 -20.97 8.85
N LEU A 95 3.25 -20.94 8.48
CA LEU A 95 2.15 -21.29 9.38
C LEU A 95 2.21 -22.76 9.81
N ALA A 96 2.53 -23.67 8.88
CA ALA A 96 2.61 -25.10 9.17
C ALA A 96 3.66 -25.43 10.23
N GLU A 97 4.79 -24.71 10.29
CA GLU A 97 5.76 -24.88 11.37
C GLU A 97 5.12 -24.60 12.74
N ALA A 98 4.50 -23.44 12.89
CA ALA A 98 3.88 -23.02 14.15
C ALA A 98 2.76 -23.98 14.58
N LEU A 99 1.99 -24.48 13.61
CA LEU A 99 0.88 -25.40 13.84
C LEU A 99 1.34 -26.86 14.05
N ALA A 100 2.45 -27.30 13.47
CA ALA A 100 3.02 -28.62 13.77
C ALA A 100 3.54 -28.68 15.21
N ARG A 101 4.08 -27.58 15.73
CA ARG A 101 4.50 -27.48 17.15
C ARG A 101 3.36 -27.65 18.14
N SER A 102 2.12 -27.35 17.76
CA SER A 102 0.95 -27.56 18.63
C SER A 102 0.48 -29.03 18.67
N GLY A 103 1.13 -29.93 17.92
CA GLY A 103 0.90 -31.37 17.96
C GLY A 103 -0.04 -31.91 16.88
N ASN A 104 -0.52 -31.07 15.96
CA ASN A 104 -1.38 -31.51 14.87
C ASN A 104 -0.57 -32.07 13.68
N ALA A 105 -0.64 -33.39 13.49
CA ALA A 105 0.14 -34.13 12.50
C ALA A 105 -0.16 -33.74 11.04
N LYS A 106 -1.30 -33.08 10.74
CA LYS A 106 -1.64 -32.67 9.37
C LYS A 106 -0.63 -31.64 8.82
N TYR A 107 -0.18 -30.71 9.66
CA TYR A 107 0.77 -29.67 9.28
C TYR A 107 2.19 -30.21 9.13
N HIS A 108 2.57 -31.15 9.98
CA HIS A 108 3.83 -31.87 9.83
C HIS A 108 3.86 -32.62 8.49
N ARG A 109 2.77 -33.31 8.11
CA ARG A 109 2.68 -33.99 6.81
C ARG A 109 2.82 -33.00 5.65
N PHE A 110 2.14 -31.87 5.73
CA PHE A 110 2.27 -30.80 4.73
C PHE A 110 3.73 -30.33 4.57
N LEU A 111 4.46 -30.12 5.66
CA LEU A 111 5.89 -29.76 5.61
C LEU A 111 6.74 -30.83 4.92
N VAL A 112 6.49 -32.12 5.22
CA VAL A 112 7.18 -33.24 4.56
C VAL A 112 6.90 -33.25 3.06
N GLU A 113 5.67 -32.98 2.64
CA GLU A 113 5.32 -32.87 1.21
C GLU A 113 6.08 -31.71 0.53
N GLN A 114 6.28 -30.59 1.22
CA GLN A 114 6.98 -29.43 0.69
C GLN A 114 8.51 -29.63 0.54
N LEU A 115 9.10 -30.69 1.13
CA LEU A 115 10.48 -31.10 0.80
C LEU A 115 10.66 -31.48 -0.68
N GLY A 116 9.58 -31.80 -1.39
CA GLY A 116 9.58 -32.08 -2.83
C GLY A 116 9.21 -30.90 -3.72
N SER A 117 9.06 -29.68 -3.17
CA SER A 117 8.67 -28.50 -3.95
C SER A 117 9.65 -28.18 -5.08
N ARG A 118 9.16 -27.71 -6.23
CA ARG A 118 10.03 -27.23 -7.31
C ARG A 118 10.78 -25.95 -6.94
N TYR A 119 10.26 -25.19 -5.97
CA TYR A 119 10.87 -23.96 -5.49
C TYR A 119 11.83 -24.29 -4.35
N ASP A 120 13.11 -24.02 -4.59
CA ASP A 120 14.18 -24.32 -3.64
C ASP A 120 13.91 -23.68 -2.28
N ASP A 121 13.44 -22.43 -2.22
CA ASP A 121 13.15 -21.75 -0.95
C ASP A 121 12.01 -22.41 -0.17
N VAL A 122 10.97 -22.88 -0.85
CA VAL A 122 9.87 -23.63 -0.20
C VAL A 122 10.41 -24.94 0.37
N ARG A 123 11.27 -25.66 -0.37
CA ARG A 123 11.95 -26.87 0.15
C ARG A 123 12.84 -26.54 1.34
N HIS A 124 13.64 -25.49 1.24
CA HIS A 124 14.57 -25.05 2.27
C HIS A 124 13.83 -24.65 3.54
N GLN A 125 12.76 -23.84 3.43
CA GLN A 125 11.95 -23.45 4.58
C GLN A 125 11.24 -24.65 5.22
N ALA A 126 10.71 -25.57 4.41
CA ALA A 126 10.14 -26.82 4.92
C ALA A 126 11.18 -27.65 5.68
N ALA A 127 12.41 -27.76 5.16
CA ALA A 127 13.51 -28.47 5.80
C ALA A 127 13.95 -27.80 7.11
N LEU A 128 14.07 -26.46 7.13
CA LEU A 128 14.37 -25.71 8.34
C LEU A 128 13.28 -25.89 9.41
N ALA A 129 12.00 -25.84 9.01
CA ALA A 129 10.87 -26.07 9.90
C ALA A 129 10.91 -27.49 10.50
N LEU A 130 11.04 -28.51 9.66
CA LEU A 130 11.15 -29.92 10.09
C LEU A 130 12.40 -30.16 10.97
N GLY A 131 13.53 -29.54 10.66
CA GLY A 131 14.72 -29.62 11.51
C GLY A 131 14.50 -29.00 12.89
N ARG A 132 13.80 -27.87 12.97
CA ARG A 132 13.41 -27.27 14.27
C ARG A 132 12.43 -28.16 15.04
N LEU A 133 11.54 -28.85 14.34
CA LEU A 133 10.60 -29.83 14.89
C LEU A 133 11.28 -31.15 15.31
N GLY A 134 12.51 -31.40 14.84
CA GLY A 134 13.26 -32.60 15.16
C GLY A 134 13.01 -33.78 14.21
N ASP A 135 12.47 -33.54 13.01
CA ASP A 135 12.22 -34.59 12.02
C ASP A 135 13.48 -34.86 11.16
N PRO A 136 14.06 -36.08 11.21
CA PRO A 136 15.20 -36.47 10.39
C PRO A 136 14.95 -36.43 8.87
N ALA A 137 13.69 -36.38 8.41
CA ALA A 137 13.36 -36.23 7.00
C ALA A 137 13.95 -34.95 6.39
N ALA A 138 14.26 -33.94 7.21
CA ALA A 138 14.92 -32.70 6.79
C ALA A 138 16.40 -32.87 6.43
N LEU A 139 17.09 -33.92 6.92
CA LEU A 139 18.54 -34.07 6.81
C LEU A 139 19.10 -33.96 5.38
N PRO A 140 18.49 -34.56 4.33
CA PRO A 140 19.01 -34.44 2.97
C PRO A 140 19.09 -32.98 2.50
N VAL A 141 18.01 -32.21 2.71
CA VAL A 141 17.93 -30.80 2.28
C VAL A 141 18.74 -29.89 3.22
N LEU A 142 18.78 -30.17 4.52
CA LEU A 142 19.62 -29.40 5.44
C LEU A 142 21.12 -29.55 5.14
N ARG A 143 21.58 -30.73 4.70
CA ARG A 143 22.98 -30.93 4.29
C ARG A 143 23.32 -30.19 3.01
N GLU A 144 22.38 -30.10 2.08
CA GLU A 144 22.50 -29.23 0.90
C GLU A 144 22.64 -27.76 1.33
N LEU A 145 21.85 -27.32 2.32
CA LEU A 145 21.90 -25.95 2.85
C LEU A 145 23.18 -25.61 3.61
N VAL A 146 23.88 -26.58 4.21
CA VAL A 146 25.20 -26.33 4.86
C VAL A 146 26.25 -25.88 3.84
N ALA A 147 26.07 -26.21 2.56
CA ALA A 147 26.96 -25.77 1.49
C ALA A 147 26.63 -24.37 0.96
N GLN A 148 25.59 -23.70 1.48
CA GLN A 148 25.12 -22.39 1.04
C GLN A 148 25.41 -21.34 2.11
N ASP A 149 26.14 -20.27 1.75
CA ASP A 149 26.67 -19.27 2.70
C ASP A 149 25.57 -18.62 3.55
N ALA A 150 24.36 -18.42 3.00
CA ALA A 150 23.26 -17.76 3.71
C ALA A 150 22.65 -18.59 4.85
N PHE A 151 22.85 -19.92 4.87
CA PHE A 151 22.18 -20.82 5.81
C PHE A 151 23.11 -21.68 6.67
N VAL A 152 24.43 -21.61 6.44
CA VAL A 152 25.44 -22.49 7.08
C VAL A 152 25.23 -22.61 8.60
N GLU A 153 25.18 -21.49 9.32
CA GLU A 153 25.10 -21.52 10.79
C GLU A 153 23.84 -22.20 11.31
N ILE A 154 22.69 -21.91 10.69
CA ILE A 154 21.40 -22.45 11.11
C ILE A 154 21.28 -23.91 10.69
N ALA A 155 21.62 -24.23 9.45
CA ALA A 155 21.52 -25.58 8.91
C ALA A 155 22.47 -26.55 9.63
N ASP A 156 23.73 -26.18 9.84
CA ASP A 156 24.73 -27.02 10.54
C ASP A 156 24.29 -27.32 11.98
N LYS A 157 23.78 -26.31 12.69
CA LYS A 157 23.23 -26.50 14.04
C LYS A 157 22.06 -27.48 14.05
N LEU A 158 21.14 -27.39 13.08
CA LEU A 158 20.01 -28.30 12.98
C LEU A 158 20.43 -29.71 12.60
N VAL A 159 21.38 -29.88 11.67
CA VAL A 159 21.95 -31.18 11.29
C VAL A 159 22.58 -31.87 12.50
N LYS A 160 23.48 -31.19 13.23
CA LYS A 160 24.13 -31.73 14.44
C LYS A 160 23.09 -32.18 15.47
N LYS A 161 22.10 -31.32 15.75
CA LYS A 161 21.02 -31.64 16.69
C LYS A 161 20.24 -32.89 16.29
N LEU A 162 19.89 -33.03 15.01
CA LEU A 162 19.14 -34.18 14.50
C LEU A 162 19.98 -35.46 14.57
N GLU A 163 21.26 -35.40 14.19
CA GLU A 163 22.19 -36.53 14.21
C GLU A 163 22.52 -37.01 15.64
N ASP A 164 22.65 -36.08 16.59
CA ASP A 164 22.84 -36.41 18.01
C ASP A 164 21.58 -37.03 18.63
N SER A 165 20.40 -36.68 18.11
CA SER A 165 19.10 -37.17 18.60
C SER A 165 18.64 -38.47 17.95
N THR A 166 19.27 -38.90 16.84
CA THR A 166 18.94 -40.17 16.18
C THR A 166 19.72 -41.32 16.83
N PRO A 167 19.07 -42.32 17.47
CA PRO A 167 19.76 -43.53 17.84
C PRO A 167 20.28 -44.20 16.56
N LYS A 168 21.51 -44.72 16.57
CA LYS A 168 22.18 -45.41 15.44
C LYS A 168 21.45 -46.67 14.90
N ASN A 169 20.18 -46.89 15.22
CA ASN A 169 19.35 -47.95 14.67
C ASN A 169 17.87 -47.53 14.62
N SER A 170 17.43 -47.00 13.48
CA SER A 170 16.03 -47.12 13.07
C SER A 170 15.94 -47.09 11.54
N GLN A 171 15.83 -48.27 10.95
CA GLN A 171 15.37 -48.45 9.57
C GLN A 171 13.99 -47.77 9.45
N LEU A 172 13.91 -46.70 8.66
CA LEU A 172 12.66 -46.07 8.29
C LEU A 172 11.88 -47.00 7.36
N LYS A 173 10.70 -47.43 7.82
CA LYS A 173 9.65 -47.98 6.97
C LYS A 173 9.26 -46.91 5.95
N THR A 174 9.64 -47.14 4.70
CA THR A 174 9.14 -46.43 3.53
C THR A 174 7.61 -46.47 3.50
N LEU A 175 6.97 -45.32 3.71
CA LEU A 175 5.61 -45.09 3.25
C LEU A 175 5.68 -45.05 1.71
N SER A 176 5.07 -46.05 1.08
CA SER A 176 5.07 -46.21 -0.37
C SER A 176 4.44 -44.99 -1.04
N SER A 177 5.18 -44.46 -2.01
CA SER A 177 4.73 -43.49 -2.99
C SER A 177 3.48 -43.98 -3.73
N ASP A 178 2.32 -43.42 -3.40
CA ASP A 178 1.15 -43.55 -4.27
C ASP A 178 1.30 -42.53 -5.40
N SER A 179 1.79 -43.02 -6.53
CA SER A 179 2.23 -42.26 -7.71
C SER A 179 1.11 -41.63 -8.54
N ARG A 180 0.02 -41.20 -7.89
CA ARG A 180 -1.12 -40.54 -8.55
C ARG A 180 -1.15 -39.02 -8.34
N ALA A 181 -0.47 -38.50 -7.32
CA ALA A 181 -0.40 -37.06 -7.07
C ALA A 181 0.56 -36.33 -8.04
N THR A 182 1.56 -37.02 -8.59
CA THR A 182 2.63 -36.41 -9.40
C THR A 182 2.24 -36.05 -10.84
N GLN A 183 1.09 -36.50 -11.35
CA GLN A 183 0.66 -36.21 -12.73
C GLN A 183 -0.18 -34.93 -12.88
N ASN A 184 -0.79 -34.40 -11.81
CA ASN A 184 -1.60 -33.19 -11.90
C ASN A 184 -0.84 -31.88 -11.63
N PHE A 185 0.35 -31.93 -11.02
CA PHE A 185 1.12 -30.72 -10.71
C PHE A 185 2.11 -30.31 -11.81
N GLN A 186 2.38 -31.19 -12.78
CA GLN A 186 3.31 -30.89 -13.89
C GLN A 186 2.72 -29.92 -14.93
N LYS A 187 1.39 -29.78 -14.99
CA LYS A 187 0.71 -28.95 -15.99
C LYS A 187 0.74 -27.44 -15.70
N ILE A 188 1.14 -27.02 -14.50
CA ILE A 188 1.13 -25.61 -14.04
C ILE A 188 2.55 -25.00 -14.08
N SER A 189 3.46 -25.52 -14.92
CA SER A 189 4.88 -25.09 -14.92
C SER A 189 5.37 -24.50 -16.22
N ILE A 190 4.63 -24.63 -17.31
CA ILE A 190 5.08 -24.22 -18.65
C ILE A 190 4.36 -22.96 -19.12
N GLU A 191 3.32 -22.52 -18.39
CA GLU A 191 2.50 -21.39 -18.80
C GLU A 191 3.08 -20.01 -18.44
N SER A 192 4.22 -19.88 -17.75
CA SER A 192 4.68 -18.55 -17.31
C SER A 192 5.16 -17.63 -18.44
N GLU A 193 5.58 -18.13 -19.61
CA GLU A 193 5.96 -17.27 -20.74
C GLU A 193 4.84 -17.09 -21.77
N GLU A 194 4.03 -18.13 -22.01
CA GLU A 194 2.87 -18.04 -22.92
C GLU A 194 1.64 -17.38 -22.27
N ALA A 195 1.46 -17.49 -20.94
CA ALA A 195 0.37 -16.80 -20.22
C ALA A 195 0.59 -15.28 -20.17
N LEU A 196 1.85 -14.82 -20.08
CA LEU A 196 2.17 -13.37 -20.12
C LEU A 196 1.67 -12.71 -21.42
N SER A 197 1.66 -13.45 -22.53
CA SER A 197 1.08 -13.02 -23.81
C SER A 197 -0.46 -13.03 -23.83
N ALA A 198 -1.11 -13.84 -22.99
CA ALA A 198 -2.57 -14.02 -22.96
C ALA A 198 -3.29 -13.11 -21.94
N ILE A 199 -2.56 -12.55 -20.96
CA ILE A 199 -3.08 -11.65 -19.90
C ILE A 199 -3.78 -10.40 -20.46
N SER A 200 -3.45 -9.98 -21.68
CA SER A 200 -4.09 -8.84 -22.35
C SER A 200 -5.56 -9.08 -22.75
N GLN A 201 -6.08 -10.31 -22.74
CA GLN A 201 -7.40 -10.61 -23.30
C GLN A 201 -8.41 -11.29 -22.36
N ASN A 202 -8.07 -11.57 -21.10
CA ASN A 202 -8.93 -12.38 -20.23
C ASN A 202 -9.68 -11.57 -19.17
N SER A 203 -11.01 -11.73 -19.13
CA SER A 203 -11.95 -10.93 -18.33
C SER A 203 -12.10 -11.34 -16.85
N GLY A 204 -11.17 -12.13 -16.30
CA GLY A 204 -11.28 -12.73 -14.96
C GLY A 204 -10.08 -12.54 -14.02
N ILE A 205 -9.09 -11.71 -14.40
CA ILE A 205 -7.96 -11.37 -13.52
C ILE A 205 -8.32 -10.11 -12.73
N SER A 206 -7.96 -10.04 -11.45
CA SER A 206 -8.29 -8.89 -10.61
C SER A 206 -7.51 -7.62 -10.94
N PHE A 207 -7.92 -6.48 -10.37
CA PHE A 207 -7.21 -5.22 -10.59
C PHE A 207 -5.80 -5.24 -10.01
N GLU A 208 -5.63 -5.64 -8.75
CA GLU A 208 -4.35 -5.68 -8.06
C GLU A 208 -3.41 -6.71 -8.68
N THR A 209 -3.93 -7.88 -9.05
CA THR A 209 -3.18 -8.91 -9.78
C THR A 209 -2.69 -8.39 -11.13
N ARG A 210 -3.52 -7.68 -11.91
CA ARG A 210 -3.06 -7.00 -13.15
C ARG A 210 -2.00 -5.95 -12.88
N ARG A 211 -2.16 -5.17 -11.81
CA ARG A 211 -1.24 -4.08 -11.45
C ARG A 211 0.13 -4.61 -11.03
N TYR A 212 0.11 -5.71 -10.29
CA TYR A 212 1.26 -6.47 -9.85
C TYR A 212 2.01 -7.04 -11.05
N GLU A 213 1.33 -7.72 -11.97
CA GLU A 213 1.97 -8.21 -13.20
C GLU A 213 2.54 -7.07 -14.05
N GLN A 214 1.79 -5.99 -14.21
CA GLN A 214 2.29 -4.81 -14.90
C GLN A 214 3.59 -4.29 -14.26
N TYR A 215 3.70 -4.28 -12.93
CA TYR A 215 4.93 -3.91 -12.25
C TYR A 215 6.08 -4.86 -12.58
N ARG A 216 5.85 -6.18 -12.53
CA ARG A 216 6.88 -7.19 -12.82
C ARG A 216 7.43 -7.08 -14.24
N THR A 217 6.55 -6.78 -15.21
CA THR A 217 6.97 -6.55 -16.60
C THR A 217 7.88 -5.33 -16.77
N MET A 218 7.91 -4.41 -15.80
CA MET A 218 8.75 -3.22 -15.83
C MET A 218 10.12 -3.44 -15.18
N LEU A 219 10.36 -4.55 -14.48
CA LEU A 219 11.62 -4.83 -13.78
C LEU A 219 12.76 -5.12 -14.76
N LYS A 220 13.99 -4.79 -14.34
CA LYS A 220 15.20 -4.97 -15.15
C LYS A 220 16.27 -5.72 -14.37
N THR A 221 17.08 -6.50 -15.07
CA THR A 221 18.22 -7.25 -14.50
C THR A 221 19.57 -6.54 -14.68
N ASP A 222 19.65 -5.60 -15.62
CA ASP A 222 20.88 -4.92 -16.06
C ASP A 222 20.99 -3.46 -15.56
N ASP A 223 20.02 -3.03 -14.74
CA ASP A 223 19.89 -1.67 -14.20
C ASP A 223 19.93 -0.54 -15.26
N SER A 224 19.63 -0.85 -16.53
CA SER A 224 19.73 0.07 -17.66
C SER A 224 18.49 0.96 -17.83
N TRP A 225 18.20 1.79 -16.84
CA TRP A 225 17.01 2.65 -16.84
C TRP A 225 17.19 3.94 -17.64
N ASN A 226 16.28 4.20 -18.60
CA ASN A 226 16.15 5.53 -19.19
C ASN A 226 15.10 6.37 -18.44
N PHE A 227 15.11 7.68 -18.66
CA PHE A 227 14.25 8.57 -17.86
C PHE A 227 12.75 8.34 -18.11
N ASP A 228 12.32 8.02 -19.33
CA ASP A 228 10.91 7.74 -19.63
C ASP A 228 10.42 6.48 -18.91
N GLU A 229 11.27 5.45 -18.81
CA GLU A 229 10.97 4.24 -18.03
C GLU A 229 10.88 4.53 -16.52
N LEU A 230 11.75 5.40 -15.99
CA LEU A 230 11.67 5.84 -14.60
C LEU A 230 10.38 6.63 -14.36
N ILE A 231 9.93 7.43 -15.32
CA ILE A 231 8.64 8.12 -15.26
C ILE A 231 7.51 7.10 -15.21
N ASP A 232 7.48 6.12 -16.11
CA ASP A 232 6.48 5.05 -16.11
C ASP A 232 6.42 4.31 -14.77
N PHE A 233 7.59 4.00 -14.19
CA PHE A 233 7.69 3.39 -12.87
C PHE A 233 7.18 4.31 -11.77
N GLY A 234 7.53 5.59 -11.79
CA GLY A 234 7.03 6.58 -10.84
C GLY A 234 5.50 6.75 -10.92
N MET A 235 4.94 6.76 -12.13
CA MET A 235 3.49 6.90 -12.36
C MET A 235 2.72 5.75 -11.74
N TRP A 236 3.31 4.55 -11.70
CA TRP A 236 2.73 3.41 -10.98
C TRP A 236 2.34 3.82 -9.55
N HIS A 237 3.21 4.52 -8.81
CA HIS A 237 3.00 4.87 -7.39
C HIS A 237 2.00 6.01 -7.12
N ILE A 238 1.54 6.74 -8.13
CA ILE A 238 0.66 7.92 -7.94
C ILE A 238 -0.69 7.85 -8.67
N LEU A 239 -0.84 6.99 -9.68
CA LEU A 239 -2.06 6.92 -10.50
C LEU A 239 -3.23 6.23 -9.79
N ALA A 240 -4.41 6.85 -9.90
CA ALA A 240 -5.68 6.24 -9.53
C ALA A 240 -6.03 5.05 -10.46
N PRO A 241 -6.86 4.07 -10.03
CA PRO A 241 -7.11 2.86 -10.81
C PRO A 241 -7.58 3.08 -12.25
N GLU A 242 -8.49 4.01 -12.49
CA GLU A 242 -9.00 4.35 -13.83
C GLU A 242 -7.93 4.97 -14.71
N GLN A 243 -7.13 5.87 -14.13
CA GLN A 243 -6.00 6.52 -14.80
C GLN A 243 -4.90 5.51 -15.10
N PHE A 244 -4.61 4.61 -14.16
CA PHE A 244 -3.67 3.52 -14.31
C PHE A 244 -4.05 2.61 -15.48
N GLN A 245 -5.30 2.13 -15.50
CA GLN A 245 -5.79 1.29 -16.60
C GLN A 245 -5.68 2.02 -17.94
N LYS A 246 -6.07 3.30 -17.96
CA LYS A 246 -5.99 4.09 -19.19
C LYS A 246 -4.54 4.31 -19.63
N TYR A 247 -3.62 4.63 -18.72
CA TYR A 247 -2.23 4.91 -19.03
C TYR A 247 -1.48 3.66 -19.53
N PHE A 248 -1.57 2.55 -18.78
CA PHE A 248 -0.85 1.32 -19.10
C PHE A 248 -1.48 0.51 -20.25
N SER A 249 -2.68 0.89 -20.73
CA SER A 249 -3.22 0.39 -22.01
C SER A 249 -2.66 1.08 -23.25
N LEU A 250 -1.92 2.19 -23.09
CA LEU A 250 -1.28 2.90 -24.20
C LEU A 250 0.02 2.18 -24.57
N THR A 251 0.10 1.73 -25.82
CA THR A 251 1.23 0.94 -26.33
C THR A 251 2.30 1.78 -27.00
N THR A 252 1.99 3.01 -27.43
CA THR A 252 2.96 3.88 -28.11
C THR A 252 3.46 4.97 -27.18
N ARG A 253 4.75 5.32 -27.32
CA ARG A 253 5.39 6.43 -26.61
C ARG A 253 4.65 7.76 -26.84
N SER A 254 4.30 8.05 -28.09
CA SER A 254 3.57 9.27 -28.46
C SER A 254 2.22 9.36 -27.74
N ASP A 255 1.50 8.26 -27.57
CA ASP A 255 0.19 8.30 -26.90
C ASP A 255 0.35 8.47 -25.39
N ARG A 256 1.37 7.85 -24.78
CA ARG A 256 1.71 8.07 -23.36
C ARG A 256 2.09 9.53 -23.10
N GLU A 257 2.94 10.12 -23.92
CA GLU A 257 3.33 11.54 -23.81
C GLU A 257 2.11 12.47 -23.89
N LYS A 258 1.23 12.27 -24.88
CA LYS A 258 -0.02 13.05 -24.98
C LYS A 258 -0.93 12.88 -23.76
N TRP A 259 -1.00 11.68 -23.21
CA TRP A 259 -1.79 11.42 -22.02
C TRP A 259 -1.20 12.13 -20.80
N LEU A 260 0.12 12.04 -20.59
CA LEU A 260 0.83 12.73 -19.52
C LEU A 260 0.63 14.24 -19.59
N ASP A 261 0.73 14.83 -20.78
CA ASP A 261 0.51 16.27 -20.97
C ASP A 261 -0.89 16.69 -20.51
N ASN A 262 -1.92 15.89 -20.79
CA ASN A 262 -3.29 16.17 -20.35
C ASN A 262 -3.47 15.93 -18.85
N TYR A 263 -2.91 14.84 -18.33
CA TYR A 263 -2.95 14.51 -16.91
C TYR A 263 -2.34 15.64 -16.08
N TRP A 264 -1.10 16.03 -16.37
CA TRP A 264 -0.38 17.05 -15.62
C TRP A 264 -1.02 18.42 -15.71
N LYS A 265 -1.60 18.80 -16.87
CA LYS A 265 -2.42 20.02 -17.00
C LYS A 265 -3.65 20.00 -16.11
N SER A 266 -4.29 18.84 -15.92
CA SER A 266 -5.53 18.74 -15.13
C SER A 266 -5.32 18.93 -13.63
N ILE A 267 -4.11 18.62 -13.14
CA ILE A 267 -3.73 18.73 -11.73
C ILE A 267 -2.72 19.86 -11.49
N ASP A 268 -2.44 20.64 -12.53
CA ASP A 268 -1.56 21.79 -12.46
C ASP A 268 -2.18 22.85 -11.54
N PRO A 269 -1.49 23.27 -10.46
CA PRO A 269 -1.96 24.36 -9.62
C PRO A 269 -1.97 25.71 -10.35
N SER A 270 -1.21 25.85 -11.45
CA SER A 270 -1.02 27.08 -12.20
C SER A 270 -1.15 26.86 -13.72
N PRO A 271 -2.32 26.40 -14.21
CA PRO A 271 -2.51 26.01 -15.62
C PRO A 271 -2.40 27.18 -16.61
N ALA A 272 -2.30 28.41 -16.12
CA ALA A 272 -2.12 29.63 -16.90
C ALA A 272 -0.64 29.95 -17.21
N THR A 273 0.32 29.27 -16.59
CA THR A 273 1.75 29.47 -16.89
C THR A 273 2.24 28.45 -17.92
N ALA A 274 3.36 28.76 -18.58
CA ALA A 274 3.98 27.84 -19.55
C ALA A 274 4.72 26.66 -18.88
N LYS A 275 5.00 26.77 -17.58
CA LYS A 275 5.65 25.74 -16.77
C LYS A 275 4.57 24.89 -16.12
N ASN A 276 4.79 23.58 -16.02
CA ASN A 276 3.89 22.70 -15.30
C ASN A 276 4.58 22.25 -14.00
N GLU A 277 4.30 22.97 -12.92
CA GLU A 277 4.99 22.77 -11.64
C GLU A 277 4.73 21.38 -11.05
N ALA A 278 3.54 20.81 -11.29
CA ALA A 278 3.17 19.48 -10.84
C ALA A 278 4.06 18.39 -11.49
N ARG A 279 4.26 18.47 -12.81
CA ARG A 279 5.14 17.58 -13.57
C ARG A 279 6.59 17.76 -13.14
N ASP A 280 7.08 18.99 -13.06
CA ASP A 280 8.47 19.27 -12.68
C ASP A 280 8.80 18.72 -11.28
N ALA A 281 7.89 18.90 -10.32
CA ALA A 281 8.05 18.39 -8.97
C ALA A 281 8.03 16.84 -8.92
N PHE A 282 7.22 16.19 -9.76
CA PHE A 282 7.22 14.74 -9.88
C PHE A 282 8.52 14.23 -10.50
N GLU A 283 8.95 14.82 -11.61
CA GLU A 283 10.20 14.46 -12.30
C GLU A 283 11.41 14.63 -11.37
N ALA A 284 11.45 15.70 -10.57
CA ALA A 284 12.48 15.91 -9.56
C ALA A 284 12.51 14.79 -8.49
N ARG A 285 11.33 14.36 -8.02
CA ARG A 285 11.21 13.24 -7.06
C ARG A 285 11.67 11.92 -7.66
N VAL A 286 11.37 11.66 -8.93
CA VAL A 286 11.85 10.46 -9.64
C VAL A 286 13.39 10.46 -9.72
N ARG A 287 14.02 11.58 -10.08
CA ARG A 287 15.48 11.70 -10.09
C ARG A 287 16.08 11.49 -8.69
N PHE A 288 15.46 12.06 -7.68
CA PHE A 288 15.89 11.90 -6.29
C PHE A 288 15.80 10.43 -5.86
N ALA A 289 14.65 9.80 -6.09
CA ALA A 289 14.43 8.42 -5.71
C ALA A 289 15.44 7.47 -6.35
N ARG A 290 15.68 7.66 -7.66
CA ARG A 290 16.68 6.89 -8.38
C ARG A 290 18.10 7.11 -7.87
N SER A 291 18.46 8.31 -7.41
CA SER A 291 19.83 8.59 -6.94
C SER A 291 20.08 8.18 -5.48
N HIS A 292 19.04 8.05 -4.65
CA HIS A 292 19.18 7.87 -3.20
C HIS A 292 18.65 6.53 -2.67
N PHE A 293 17.85 5.78 -3.46
CA PHE A 293 17.15 4.60 -2.97
C PHE A 293 17.29 3.37 -3.88
N TYR A 294 18.35 3.29 -4.70
CA TYR A 294 18.58 2.20 -5.69
C TYR A 294 19.60 1.14 -5.24
N GLU A 295 20.02 1.16 -3.98
CA GLU A 295 21.09 0.29 -3.48
C GLU A 295 20.72 -1.20 -3.53
N TYR A 296 21.72 -2.05 -3.82
CA TYR A 296 21.57 -3.51 -3.82
C TYR A 296 21.74 -4.12 -2.44
N TRP A 297 21.01 -5.21 -2.18
CA TRP A 297 21.25 -6.11 -1.06
C TRP A 297 21.47 -7.54 -1.57
N ASP A 298 22.73 -7.86 -1.87
CA ASP A 298 23.11 -9.12 -2.53
C ASP A 298 23.25 -10.33 -1.58
N ASN A 299 23.07 -10.13 -0.28
CA ASN A 299 23.16 -11.22 0.72
C ASN A 299 21.88 -12.09 0.81
N LEU A 300 21.03 -12.03 -0.21
CA LEU A 300 19.78 -12.79 -0.28
C LEU A 300 19.91 -13.89 -1.34
N GLU A 301 20.13 -15.14 -0.92
CA GLU A 301 20.15 -16.29 -1.84
C GLU A 301 18.75 -16.75 -2.30
N THR A 302 17.69 -16.07 -1.85
CA THR A 302 16.29 -16.45 -2.13
C THR A 302 15.97 -16.38 -3.62
N LYS A 303 15.32 -17.44 -4.13
CA LYS A 303 14.67 -17.49 -5.45
C LYS A 303 13.19 -17.09 -5.41
N TYR A 304 12.68 -16.80 -4.22
CA TYR A 304 11.31 -16.45 -3.94
C TYR A 304 11.20 -14.96 -3.59
N LEU A 305 10.13 -14.30 -4.07
CA LEU A 305 9.93 -12.83 -4.02
C LEU A 305 11.12 -12.05 -4.59
N GLN A 306 11.76 -12.54 -5.65
CA GLN A 306 12.95 -11.87 -6.21
C GLN A 306 12.66 -10.44 -6.67
N ASP A 307 11.47 -10.24 -7.22
CA ASP A 307 10.88 -8.97 -7.63
C ASP A 307 10.60 -8.00 -6.49
N GLN A 308 10.67 -8.47 -5.24
CA GLN A 308 10.57 -7.60 -4.08
C GLN A 308 11.88 -6.89 -3.75
N TYR A 309 13.02 -7.54 -4.00
CA TYR A 309 14.30 -7.08 -3.50
C TYR A 309 15.09 -6.38 -4.62
N ILE A 310 15.82 -5.33 -4.25
CA ILE A 310 16.82 -4.77 -5.15
C ILE A 310 18.09 -5.60 -5.04
N ARG A 311 18.31 -6.45 -6.05
CA ARG A 311 19.44 -7.38 -6.08
C ARG A 311 20.11 -7.38 -7.44
N SER A 312 21.43 -7.40 -7.44
CA SER A 312 22.18 -7.46 -8.69
C SER A 312 21.95 -8.78 -9.41
N GLY A 313 21.67 -8.72 -10.71
CA GLY A 313 21.43 -9.89 -11.56
C GLY A 313 20.04 -10.53 -11.42
N SER A 314 19.17 -10.04 -10.54
CA SER A 314 17.75 -10.40 -10.48
C SER A 314 16.90 -9.28 -11.08
N PRO A 315 15.70 -9.57 -11.63
CA PRO A 315 14.79 -8.51 -12.03
C PRO A 315 14.43 -7.65 -10.82
N HIS A 316 14.74 -6.37 -10.86
CA HIS A 316 14.53 -5.47 -9.74
C HIS A 316 13.95 -4.12 -10.17
N ALA A 317 13.38 -3.41 -9.21
CA ALA A 317 12.85 -2.06 -9.34
C ALA A 317 13.99 -1.01 -9.38
N PRO A 318 13.74 0.21 -9.90
CA PRO A 318 14.75 1.26 -9.92
C PRO A 318 15.02 1.88 -8.55
N TRP A 319 14.16 1.63 -7.54
CA TRP A 319 14.28 2.07 -6.16
C TRP A 319 13.46 1.17 -5.20
N ASP A 320 13.75 1.27 -3.90
CA ASP A 320 13.06 0.50 -2.85
C ASP A 320 11.85 1.27 -2.29
N ALA A 321 11.20 0.75 -1.25
CA ALA A 321 10.05 1.37 -0.60
C ALA A 321 10.26 2.83 -0.17
N ARG A 322 11.51 3.25 0.08
CA ARG A 322 11.84 4.66 0.36
C ARG A 322 11.63 5.53 -0.86
N GLY A 323 12.04 5.06 -2.04
CA GLY A 323 11.78 5.74 -3.32
C GLY A 323 10.30 5.78 -3.66
N GLU A 324 9.57 4.70 -3.40
CA GLU A 324 8.11 4.67 -3.58
C GLU A 324 7.41 5.73 -2.71
N LEU A 325 7.82 5.84 -1.44
CA LEU A 325 7.31 6.86 -0.52
C LEU A 325 7.73 8.27 -0.93
N TYR A 326 8.99 8.47 -1.33
CA TYR A 326 9.49 9.79 -1.71
C TYR A 326 8.84 10.31 -2.99
N ILE A 327 8.59 9.45 -3.98
CA ILE A 327 7.82 9.81 -5.17
C ILE A 327 6.42 10.23 -4.77
N LYS A 328 5.81 9.49 -3.85
CA LYS A 328 4.45 9.75 -3.41
C LYS A 328 4.31 11.02 -2.55
N PHE A 329 5.14 11.18 -1.51
CA PHE A 329 4.98 12.20 -0.48
C PHE A 329 6.04 13.30 -0.50
N GLY A 330 7.14 13.09 -1.22
CA GLY A 330 8.30 13.97 -1.18
C GLY A 330 9.18 13.72 0.05
N GLU A 331 9.88 14.76 0.47
CA GLU A 331 10.81 14.69 1.60
C GLU A 331 10.05 14.60 2.94
N PRO A 332 10.42 13.68 3.84
CA PRO A 332 9.87 13.62 5.19
C PRO A 332 10.40 14.77 6.08
N ASP A 333 9.58 15.25 7.01
CA ASP A 333 9.98 16.23 8.02
C ASP A 333 11.07 15.67 8.96
N TYR A 334 11.03 14.36 9.22
CA TYR A 334 12.04 13.67 10.01
C TYR A 334 12.31 12.27 9.46
N ARG A 335 13.60 11.93 9.36
CA ARG A 335 14.10 10.63 8.92
C ARG A 335 15.19 10.14 9.86
N SER A 336 15.11 8.90 10.32
CA SER A 336 16.15 8.31 11.18
C SER A 336 16.26 6.81 11.05
N ASN A 337 17.48 6.26 11.15
CA ASN A 337 17.68 4.81 11.19
C ASN A 337 17.33 4.26 12.56
N ILE A 338 16.53 3.18 12.64
CA ILE A 338 16.09 2.60 13.92
C ILE A 338 16.82 1.28 14.22
N ALA A 339 16.75 0.30 13.31
CA ALA A 339 17.45 -1.00 13.40
C ALA A 339 17.24 -1.80 12.09
N TRP A 340 18.10 -2.79 11.79
CA TRP A 340 17.92 -3.80 10.72
C TRP A 340 17.29 -3.27 9.42
N HIS A 341 18.06 -2.54 8.62
CA HIS A 341 17.62 -1.96 7.33
C HIS A 341 16.24 -1.32 7.38
N THR A 342 15.92 -0.65 8.49
CA THR A 342 14.62 -0.02 8.69
C THR A 342 14.82 1.42 9.16
N GLU A 343 14.06 2.32 8.55
CA GLU A 343 14.09 3.74 8.80
C GLU A 343 12.75 4.21 9.35
N ASN A 344 12.77 5.18 10.26
CA ASN A 344 11.60 5.97 10.63
C ASN A 344 11.47 7.16 9.68
N TRP A 345 10.27 7.38 9.17
CA TRP A 345 9.92 8.48 8.30
C TRP A 345 8.67 9.17 8.85
N GLN A 346 8.78 10.45 9.16
CA GLN A 346 7.68 11.25 9.68
C GLN A 346 7.30 12.34 8.69
N TYR A 347 6.02 12.42 8.41
CA TYR A 347 5.41 13.47 7.62
C TYR A 347 4.35 14.16 8.47
N THR A 348 4.75 15.20 9.19
CA THR A 348 3.91 16.05 10.03
C THR A 348 2.72 16.59 9.24
N ARG A 349 2.96 17.05 7.99
CA ARG A 349 1.92 17.53 7.06
C ARG A 349 0.84 16.49 6.79
N HIS A 350 1.21 15.21 6.76
CA HIS A 350 0.32 14.09 6.47
C HIS A 350 -0.11 13.34 7.73
N ASN A 351 0.37 13.75 8.91
CA ASN A 351 0.26 13.02 10.17
C ASN A 351 0.63 11.53 10.01
N LEU A 352 1.72 11.27 9.30
CA LEU A 352 2.26 9.91 9.08
C LEU A 352 3.54 9.74 9.88
N ASP A 353 3.66 8.58 10.54
CA ASP A 353 4.87 8.07 11.16
C ASP A 353 5.04 6.63 10.67
N LEU A 354 6.10 6.36 9.92
CA LEU A 354 6.27 5.15 9.11
C LEU A 354 7.61 4.49 9.41
N MET A 355 7.59 3.18 9.65
CA MET A 355 8.75 2.32 9.47
C MET A 355 8.84 1.87 8.02
N VAL A 356 10.02 2.01 7.42
CA VAL A 356 10.27 1.72 6.01
C VAL A 356 11.50 0.85 5.89
N LYS A 357 11.36 -0.33 5.26
CA LYS A 357 12.48 -1.23 4.97
C LYS A 357 13.30 -0.71 3.78
N GLN A 358 14.60 -0.87 3.86
CA GLN A 358 15.55 -0.60 2.78
C GLN A 358 15.70 -1.85 1.90
N TYR A 359 16.05 -1.66 0.62
CA TYR A 359 16.31 -2.70 -0.37
C TYR A 359 15.10 -3.56 -0.76
N VAL A 360 13.92 -3.24 -0.24
CA VAL A 360 12.67 -3.98 -0.43
C VAL A 360 11.60 -3.04 -0.94
N THR A 361 10.92 -3.41 -2.01
CA THR A 361 9.76 -2.69 -2.54
C THR A 361 8.52 -2.98 -1.71
N ASN A 362 7.58 -2.06 -1.66
CA ASN A 362 6.31 -2.26 -0.94
C ASN A 362 5.25 -2.90 -1.82
N ILE A 363 5.63 -3.59 -2.90
CA ILE A 363 4.68 -4.20 -3.84
C ILE A 363 3.73 -5.21 -3.16
N TYR A 364 4.22 -5.93 -2.14
CA TYR A 364 3.41 -6.83 -1.32
C TYR A 364 2.88 -6.19 -0.03
N GLY A 365 3.10 -4.89 0.18
CA GLY A 365 2.57 -4.14 1.33
C GLY A 365 3.20 -4.48 2.69
N ASN A 366 4.40 -5.05 2.73
CA ASN A 366 5.08 -5.49 3.96
C ASN A 366 6.42 -4.75 4.22
N ALA A 367 6.77 -3.78 3.39
CA ALA A 367 7.99 -2.98 3.50
C ALA A 367 7.74 -1.66 4.23
N ILE A 368 6.50 -1.18 4.25
CA ILE A 368 6.09 0.05 4.94
C ILE A 368 5.08 -0.30 6.03
N THR A 369 5.23 0.25 7.22
CA THR A 369 4.32 0.02 8.34
C THR A 369 4.11 1.30 9.14
N ALA A 370 2.88 1.66 9.47
CA ALA A 370 2.59 2.79 10.34
C ALA A 370 3.00 2.51 11.80
N THR A 371 3.49 3.53 12.51
CA THR A 371 3.87 3.44 13.93
C THR A 371 2.97 4.28 14.84
N THR A 372 3.13 4.10 16.15
CA THR A 372 2.51 4.95 17.17
C THR A 372 3.36 6.21 17.36
N ILE A 373 2.96 7.26 16.64
CA ILE A 373 3.39 8.66 16.79
C ILE A 373 3.70 8.96 18.27
N SER A 374 4.96 9.32 18.54
CA SER A 374 5.52 9.51 19.88
C SER A 374 4.54 10.00 20.97
N ASN A 375 4.44 9.19 22.02
CA ASN A 375 3.43 9.20 23.10
C ASN A 375 3.36 10.48 23.99
N ARG A 376 4.10 11.57 23.71
CA ARG A 376 4.15 12.76 24.59
C ARG A 376 3.54 14.05 24.01
N GLN A 377 3.40 14.19 22.69
CA GLN A 377 2.82 15.42 22.11
C GLN A 377 1.33 15.30 21.80
N MET A 378 0.80 14.08 21.64
CA MET A 378 -0.57 13.86 21.13
C MET A 378 -1.67 13.75 22.17
N GLN A 379 -1.38 13.60 23.47
CA GLN A 379 -2.42 13.50 24.52
C GLN A 379 -3.34 14.73 24.64
N ARG A 380 -3.12 15.80 23.87
CA ARG A 380 -3.83 17.07 24.03
C ARG A 380 -4.79 17.46 22.91
N ARG A 381 -4.90 16.77 21.76
CA ARG A 381 -5.60 17.37 20.59
C ARG A 381 -6.53 16.51 19.73
N PHE A 382 -6.64 15.20 19.91
CA PHE A 382 -7.54 14.41 19.05
C PHE A 382 -8.44 13.49 19.86
N ASP A 383 -9.74 13.69 19.67
CA ASP A 383 -10.76 12.75 20.09
C ASP A 383 -10.99 11.78 18.93
N ARG A 384 -10.94 10.48 19.22
CA ARG A 384 -11.32 9.30 18.38
C ARG A 384 -10.24 8.70 17.44
N GLN A 385 -9.83 7.50 17.84
CA GLN A 385 -9.08 6.46 17.11
C GLN A 385 -9.48 6.23 15.64
N LEU A 386 -10.73 6.55 15.26
CA LEU A 386 -11.25 6.40 13.90
C LEU A 386 -10.55 7.26 12.83
N ASP A 387 -10.04 8.44 13.17
CA ASP A 387 -9.47 9.36 12.16
C ASP A 387 -8.02 9.01 11.79
N LYS A 388 -7.25 8.48 12.75
CA LYS A 388 -5.91 7.91 12.53
C LYS A 388 -5.97 6.75 11.54
N GLU A 389 -6.90 5.85 11.80
CA GLU A 389 -7.17 4.66 11.01
C GLU A 389 -7.68 4.96 9.58
N ARG A 390 -8.38 6.09 9.38
CA ARG A 390 -8.82 6.55 8.05
C ARG A 390 -7.67 7.06 7.19
N MET A 391 -6.65 7.65 7.81
CA MET A 391 -5.48 8.20 7.13
C MET A 391 -4.50 7.10 6.72
N GLU A 392 -4.12 6.22 7.65
CA GLU A 392 -3.23 5.08 7.37
C GLU A 392 -3.68 4.34 6.12
N ALA A 393 -4.98 4.03 6.06
CA ALA A 393 -5.62 3.30 4.98
C ALA A 393 -5.63 3.96 3.59
N ARG A 394 -5.68 5.30 3.54
CA ARG A 394 -5.70 6.07 2.29
C ARG A 394 -4.31 6.31 1.71
N TYR A 395 -3.27 6.26 2.54
CA TYR A 395 -1.97 6.82 2.18
C TYR A 395 -0.88 5.76 1.98
N ILE A 396 -0.90 4.60 2.65
CA ILE A 396 0.26 3.69 2.64
C ILE A 396 0.16 2.58 1.57
N TYR A 397 -1.03 2.00 1.33
CA TYR A 397 -1.17 0.86 0.39
C TYR A 397 -2.05 1.13 -0.83
N THR A 398 -2.63 2.33 -0.92
CA THR A 398 -3.27 2.77 -2.16
C THR A 398 -2.23 3.52 -2.98
N PRO A 399 -1.94 3.16 -4.23
CA PRO A 399 -0.99 3.86 -5.10
C PRO A 399 -1.46 5.24 -5.55
N MET A 400 -2.40 5.82 -4.84
CA MET A 400 -3.06 7.05 -5.23
C MET A 400 -2.36 8.19 -4.51
N PHE A 401 -1.83 9.15 -5.26
CA PHE A 401 -1.67 10.50 -4.75
C PHE A 401 -3.04 11.18 -4.85
N ASP A 402 -3.96 10.76 -3.97
CA ASP A 402 -5.29 11.36 -3.98
C ASP A 402 -5.39 12.34 -2.80
N PHE A 403 -5.31 13.62 -3.12
CA PHE A 403 -6.28 14.53 -2.54
C PHE A 403 -7.63 14.12 -3.13
N ALA A 404 -8.20 13.01 -2.68
CA ALA A 404 -9.51 12.58 -3.15
C ALA A 404 -10.46 13.76 -2.93
N ASN A 405 -10.72 14.45 -4.04
CA ASN A 405 -12.05 14.77 -4.48
C ASN A 405 -12.89 13.56 -4.10
N ASP A 406 -13.57 13.67 -2.96
CA ASP A 406 -14.79 12.91 -2.81
C ASP A 406 -15.72 13.46 -3.90
N ASP A 407 -15.65 12.91 -5.12
CA ASP A 407 -16.54 13.22 -6.25
C ASP A 407 -18.00 12.81 -5.96
N ALA A 408 -18.29 12.43 -4.71
CA ALA A 408 -19.63 12.24 -4.16
C ALA A 408 -20.10 13.44 -3.31
N TRP A 409 -19.27 14.45 -3.06
CA TRP A 409 -19.65 15.58 -2.20
C TRP A 409 -20.24 16.71 -3.03
N ASN A 410 -21.41 17.17 -2.60
CA ASN A 410 -22.08 18.30 -3.22
C ASN A 410 -21.28 19.59 -2.96
N GLU A 411 -21.38 20.54 -3.88
CA GLU A 411 -20.70 21.82 -3.73
C GLU A 411 -21.22 22.59 -2.50
N LEU A 412 -20.30 23.15 -1.70
CA LEU A 412 -20.61 24.04 -0.61
C LEU A 412 -20.94 25.44 -1.15
N ASN A 413 -22.23 25.78 -1.13
CA ASN A 413 -22.75 26.94 -1.81
C ASN A 413 -22.80 28.20 -0.91
N GLY A 414 -22.65 29.37 -1.53
CA GLY A 414 -22.93 30.66 -0.89
C GLY A 414 -21.95 31.06 0.21
N VAL A 415 -20.73 30.54 0.16
CA VAL A 415 -19.60 31.00 1.00
C VAL A 415 -19.19 32.40 0.55
N LYS A 416 -18.87 33.26 1.51
CA LYS A 416 -18.42 34.64 1.27
C LYS A 416 -17.06 34.83 1.91
N PHE A 417 -16.22 35.61 1.24
CA PHE A 417 -14.91 36.00 1.71
C PHE A 417 -14.80 37.51 1.75
N ASP A 418 -14.09 38.02 2.75
CA ASP A 418 -13.64 39.39 2.84
C ASP A 418 -12.15 39.37 3.17
N GLU A 419 -11.36 40.04 2.33
CA GLU A 419 -9.92 40.13 2.46
C GLU A 419 -9.53 41.56 2.80
N SER A 420 -8.70 41.71 3.82
CA SER A 420 -8.13 43.00 4.17
C SER A 420 -6.64 42.86 4.49
N LEU A 421 -5.86 43.81 4.00
CA LEU A 421 -4.45 43.94 4.30
C LEU A 421 -4.21 45.22 5.09
N ASN A 422 -3.45 45.10 6.18
CA ASN A 422 -2.97 46.24 6.95
C ASN A 422 -1.46 46.10 7.17
N GLY A 423 -0.67 46.69 6.25
CA GLY A 423 0.76 46.43 6.15
C GLY A 423 1.03 44.95 5.91
N ASN A 424 1.82 44.34 6.80
CA ASN A 424 2.20 42.93 6.75
C ASN A 424 1.15 41.98 7.32
N LEU A 425 0.03 42.51 7.84
CA LEU A 425 -1.04 41.72 8.42
C LEU A 425 -2.11 41.43 7.36
N VAL A 426 -2.24 40.16 6.99
CA VAL A 426 -3.27 39.66 6.09
C VAL A 426 -4.41 39.07 6.91
N ARG A 427 -5.62 39.55 6.64
CA ARG A 427 -6.85 39.10 7.28
C ARG A 427 -7.81 38.56 6.24
N ILE A 428 -8.12 37.27 6.32
CA ILE A 428 -9.11 36.60 5.47
C ILE A 428 -10.27 36.16 6.35
N GLU A 429 -11.38 36.85 6.22
CA GLU A 429 -12.64 36.49 6.86
C GLU A 429 -13.47 35.65 5.90
N TYR A 430 -13.89 34.46 6.31
CA TYR A 430 -14.84 33.65 5.55
C TYR A 430 -16.11 33.46 6.35
N SER A 431 -17.24 33.40 5.65
CA SER A 431 -18.52 33.06 6.26
C SER A 431 -19.29 32.07 5.39
N LEU A 432 -19.98 31.15 6.04
CA LEU A 432 -20.77 30.04 5.52
C LEU A 432 -22.25 30.29 5.89
N PRO A 433 -23.22 30.04 5.00
CA PRO A 433 -24.63 30.04 5.40
C PRO A 433 -24.88 28.95 6.45
N GLU A 434 -25.56 29.26 7.55
CA GLU A 434 -25.81 28.27 8.62
C GLU A 434 -26.51 27.01 8.07
N LYS A 435 -27.45 27.17 7.14
CA LYS A 435 -28.16 26.06 6.48
C LYS A 435 -27.23 25.04 5.79
N GLU A 436 -26.03 25.45 5.41
CA GLU A 436 -25.04 24.63 4.70
C GLU A 436 -24.13 23.85 5.66
N VAL A 437 -24.23 24.09 6.98
CA VAL A 437 -23.37 23.49 8.01
C VAL A 437 -24.15 23.01 9.25
N ARG A 438 -25.45 23.28 9.31
CA ARG A 438 -26.32 22.96 10.44
C ARG A 438 -26.46 21.44 10.61
N THR A 439 -26.38 20.96 11.85
CA THR A 439 -26.49 19.55 12.23
C THR A 439 -27.88 19.19 12.75
N ASP A 440 -28.63 20.15 13.33
CA ASP A 440 -29.97 19.90 13.85
C ASP A 440 -30.92 21.12 13.81
N ALA A 441 -32.18 20.89 14.15
CA ALA A 441 -33.20 21.94 14.24
C ALA A 441 -32.99 22.94 15.39
N LYS A 442 -32.05 22.66 16.31
CA LYS A 442 -31.71 23.52 17.45
C LYS A 442 -30.63 24.55 17.09
N GLY A 443 -30.15 24.54 15.85
CA GLY A 443 -29.18 25.51 15.33
C GLY A 443 -27.73 25.13 15.58
N ASN A 444 -27.44 23.87 15.95
CA ASN A 444 -26.05 23.41 16.05
C ASN A 444 -25.43 23.30 14.66
N PHE A 445 -24.14 23.54 14.52
CA PHE A 445 -23.42 23.38 13.26
C PHE A 445 -22.07 22.68 13.45
N SER A 446 -21.64 21.98 12.40
CA SER A 446 -20.38 21.26 12.36
C SER A 446 -19.71 21.41 11.00
N TYR A 447 -18.42 21.73 10.98
CA TYR A 447 -17.62 21.72 9.77
C TYR A 447 -16.12 21.70 10.12
N SER A 448 -15.27 21.41 9.15
CA SER A 448 -13.83 21.56 9.29
C SER A 448 -13.25 22.42 8.18
N ARG A 449 -12.12 23.07 8.47
CA ARG A 449 -11.42 23.96 7.54
C ARG A 449 -9.94 23.62 7.56
N THR A 450 -9.36 23.43 6.38
CA THR A 450 -7.92 23.33 6.18
C THR A 450 -7.48 24.42 5.21
N TYR A 451 -6.43 25.18 5.52
CA TYR A 451 -5.81 26.07 4.54
C TYR A 451 -4.31 25.83 4.44
N VAL A 452 -3.75 26.24 3.30
CA VAL A 452 -2.34 26.15 2.94
C VAL A 452 -1.94 27.45 2.29
N LEU A 453 -0.89 28.10 2.79
CA LEU A 453 -0.30 29.30 2.22
C LEU A 453 0.99 28.93 1.52
N PHE A 454 1.15 29.39 0.29
CA PHE A 454 2.34 29.26 -0.52
C PHE A 454 2.95 30.65 -0.79
N ASP A 455 4.27 30.74 -0.96
CA ASP A 455 4.93 31.94 -1.47
C ASP A 455 4.89 32.02 -3.01
N ASP A 456 5.58 33.02 -3.58
CA ASP A 456 5.64 33.25 -5.04
C ASP A 456 6.33 32.10 -5.79
N ASP A 457 7.18 31.33 -5.11
CA ASP A 457 7.84 30.14 -5.63
C ASP A 457 7.01 28.86 -5.38
N MET A 458 5.78 29.01 -4.88
CA MET A 458 4.87 27.91 -4.53
C MET A 458 5.42 26.97 -3.46
N GLN A 459 6.33 27.44 -2.60
CA GLN A 459 6.77 26.73 -1.41
C GLN A 459 5.73 26.91 -0.31
N GLU A 460 5.35 25.81 0.37
CA GLU A 460 4.39 25.88 1.47
C GLU A 460 5.00 26.64 2.66
N ILE A 461 4.45 27.81 2.95
CA ILE A 461 4.85 28.66 4.08
C ILE A 461 4.10 28.27 5.35
N ARG A 462 2.83 27.86 5.22
CA ARG A 462 1.98 27.55 6.38
C ARG A 462 0.82 26.62 6.01
N ARG A 463 0.48 25.70 6.91
CA ARG A 463 -0.75 24.90 6.86
C ARG A 463 -1.43 24.87 8.21
N GLU A 464 -2.76 24.93 8.21
CA GLU A 464 -3.54 24.85 9.44
C GLU A 464 -4.91 24.20 9.20
N SER A 465 -5.26 23.27 10.07
CA SER A 465 -6.57 22.59 10.09
C SER A 465 -7.29 22.85 11.41
N ALA A 466 -8.58 23.11 11.35
CA ALA A 466 -9.45 23.32 12.50
C ALA A 466 -10.82 22.66 12.27
N SER A 467 -11.42 22.16 13.35
CA SER A 467 -12.76 21.59 13.37
C SER A 467 -13.65 22.41 14.30
N PHE A 468 -14.89 22.63 13.89
CA PHE A 468 -15.84 23.49 14.58
C PHE A 468 -17.10 22.71 14.91
N ASP A 469 -17.41 22.62 16.20
CA ASP A 469 -18.66 22.10 16.72
C ASP A 469 -19.19 23.09 17.77
N GLN A 470 -20.20 23.90 17.41
CA GLN A 470 -20.69 24.98 18.28
C GLN A 470 -22.22 25.02 18.36
N GLN A 471 -22.72 25.45 19.52
CA GLN A 471 -24.11 25.83 19.73
C GLN A 471 -24.37 27.23 19.18
N SER A 472 -25.43 27.42 18.38
CA SER A 472 -25.83 28.73 17.89
C SER A 472 -26.29 29.61 19.06
N THR A 473 -25.37 30.40 19.59
CA THR A 473 -25.69 31.50 20.50
C THR A 473 -25.77 32.78 19.68
N GLY A 474 -26.90 32.97 18.99
CA GLY A 474 -27.32 34.28 18.49
C GLY A 474 -26.37 34.94 17.49
N LEU A 475 -25.96 34.23 16.44
CA LEU A 475 -25.20 34.81 15.34
C LEU A 475 -26.06 35.81 14.56
N SER A 476 -25.67 37.09 14.58
CA SER A 476 -26.29 38.08 13.70
C SER A 476 -25.98 37.71 12.24
N ASN A 477 -27.02 37.48 11.43
CA ASN A 477 -27.00 37.26 9.97
C ASN A 477 -27.06 35.80 9.44
N ASN A 478 -27.40 34.79 10.26
CA ASN A 478 -27.56 33.38 9.81
C ASN A 478 -26.32 32.80 9.08
N ARG A 479 -25.13 33.24 9.49
CA ARG A 479 -23.86 32.79 8.92
C ARG A 479 -22.86 32.47 10.02
N VAL A 480 -22.01 31.49 9.78
CA VAL A 480 -20.90 31.10 10.67
C VAL A 480 -19.60 31.26 9.93
N GLY A 481 -18.51 31.55 10.62
CA GLY A 481 -17.26 31.83 9.93
C GLY A 481 -16.15 32.17 10.89
N GLU A 482 -14.94 32.27 10.35
CA GLU A 482 -13.78 32.67 11.12
C GLU A 482 -12.97 33.73 10.38
N VAL A 483 -12.09 34.36 11.15
CA VAL A 483 -11.12 35.33 10.68
C VAL A 483 -9.74 34.71 10.78
N LEU A 484 -9.13 34.44 9.64
CA LEU A 484 -7.73 34.04 9.58
C LEU A 484 -6.87 35.29 9.64
N THR A 485 -5.89 35.31 10.53
CA THR A 485 -4.93 36.41 10.65
C THR A 485 -3.52 35.87 10.49
N MET A 486 -2.77 36.44 9.54
CA MET A 486 -1.43 35.99 9.18
C MET A 486 -0.52 37.21 9.06
N GLN A 487 0.68 37.14 9.63
CA GLN A 487 1.69 38.17 9.45
C GLN A 487 2.71 37.67 8.42
N LEU A 488 2.76 38.33 7.27
CA LEU A 488 3.54 37.93 6.10
C LEU A 488 4.57 39.00 5.75
N GLN A 489 5.70 38.60 5.18
CA GLN A 489 6.67 39.56 4.65
C GLN A 489 6.15 40.16 3.33
N PRO A 490 6.69 41.29 2.86
CA PRO A 490 6.40 41.80 1.52
C PRO A 490 6.69 40.74 0.47
N GLY A 491 5.74 40.50 -0.42
CA GLY A 491 5.81 39.40 -1.37
C GLY A 491 4.45 38.99 -1.91
N LYS A 492 4.46 38.03 -2.84
CA LYS A 492 3.25 37.41 -3.37
C LYS A 492 3.07 36.04 -2.71
N TYR A 493 1.83 35.69 -2.47
CA TYR A 493 1.45 34.45 -1.82
C TYR A 493 0.17 33.89 -2.44
N LYS A 494 -0.01 32.58 -2.35
CA LYS A 494 -1.23 31.89 -2.74
C LYS A 494 -1.79 31.12 -1.55
N LEU A 495 -3.02 31.42 -1.15
CA LEU A 495 -3.71 30.67 -0.10
C LEU A 495 -4.76 29.74 -0.71
N LEU A 496 -4.62 28.43 -0.48
CA LEU A 496 -5.61 27.42 -0.82
C LEU A 496 -6.39 27.04 0.43
N MET A 497 -7.72 27.08 0.38
CA MET A 497 -8.60 26.76 1.49
C MET A 497 -9.60 25.68 1.11
N ARG A 498 -9.77 24.70 1.99
CA ARG A 498 -10.74 23.60 1.92
C ARG A 498 -11.67 23.69 3.13
N ILE A 499 -12.97 23.66 2.89
CA ILE A 499 -14.00 23.61 3.94
C ILE A 499 -14.86 22.36 3.71
N GLU A 500 -14.99 21.54 4.74
CA GLU A 500 -15.67 20.24 4.67
C GLU A 500 -16.83 20.21 5.66
N VAL A 501 -17.98 19.74 5.19
CA VAL A 501 -19.19 19.54 5.99
C VAL A 501 -19.57 18.06 5.92
N PRO A 502 -18.93 17.19 6.72
CA PRO A 502 -19.00 15.75 6.52
C PRO A 502 -20.41 15.17 6.62
N HIS A 503 -21.23 15.69 7.53
CA HIS A 503 -22.61 15.19 7.75
C HIS A 503 -23.57 15.55 6.61
N LEU A 504 -23.23 16.53 5.78
CA LEU A 504 -24.01 16.89 4.58
C LEU A 504 -23.32 16.46 3.28
N GLN A 505 -22.14 15.81 3.37
CA GLN A 505 -21.28 15.51 2.24
C GLN A 505 -21.10 16.75 1.34
N LYS A 506 -20.70 17.90 1.93
CA LYS A 506 -20.45 19.13 1.18
C LYS A 506 -19.02 19.62 1.27
N LEU A 507 -18.49 20.04 0.13
CA LEU A 507 -17.10 20.45 -0.02
C LEU A 507 -17.00 21.84 -0.67
N GLY A 508 -16.25 22.73 -0.04
CA GLY A 508 -15.84 24.02 -0.60
C GLY A 508 -14.34 24.06 -0.81
N LYS A 509 -13.90 24.51 -1.98
CA LYS A 509 -12.48 24.72 -2.32
C LYS A 509 -12.31 26.13 -2.82
N TYR A 510 -11.34 26.85 -2.27
CA TYR A 510 -11.15 28.27 -2.51
C TYR A 510 -9.66 28.59 -2.66
N GLN A 511 -9.36 29.58 -3.48
CA GLN A 511 -8.00 30.06 -3.72
C GLN A 511 -7.99 31.59 -3.64
N PHE A 512 -6.94 32.14 -3.03
CA PHE A 512 -6.71 33.57 -2.89
C PHE A 512 -5.28 33.90 -3.31
N ASP A 513 -5.13 34.93 -4.11
CA ASP A 513 -3.83 35.51 -4.45
C ASP A 513 -3.62 36.74 -3.57
N ILE A 514 -2.57 36.72 -2.77
CA ILE A 514 -2.31 37.74 -1.74
C ILE A 514 -1.02 38.46 -2.13
N THR A 515 -1.06 39.79 -2.19
CA THR A 515 0.15 40.61 -2.44
C THR A 515 0.36 41.55 -1.26
N VAL A 516 1.44 41.35 -0.53
CA VAL A 516 1.85 42.20 0.59
C VAL A 516 2.84 43.24 0.07
N GLY A 517 2.47 44.52 0.16
CA GLY A 517 3.31 45.63 -0.26
C GLY A 517 4.54 45.82 0.64
N PHE A 518 5.55 46.50 0.10
CA PHE A 518 6.74 46.94 0.84
C PHE A 518 6.43 48.10 1.80
#